data_AF-A0A349DY44-F1
#
_entry.id   AF-A0A349DY44-F1
#
_cell.length_a   1.000
_cell.length_b   1.000
_cell.length_c   1.000
_cell.angle_alpha   90.00
_cell.angle_beta   90.00
_cell.angle_gamma   90.00
#
_symmetry.space_group_name_H-M   'P 1'
#
loop_
_entity.id
_entity.type
_entity.pdbx_description
1 polymer ?
#
loop_
_entity_poly.entity_id
_entity_poly.type
_entity_poly.pdbx_seq_one_letter_code
_entity_poly.pdbx_strand_id
1 'polypeptide(L)' 'MENLYIKGQRGIYFTPTVKLDAETSVCEISGESYLEDTVDFYDPIIKWLNAYAEESYKSLTFNFKLTYFNTSSS' A
#
# COMPACT_ATOMS: atom_id res chain seq x y z
N MET A 1 3.39 -15.04 6.71
CA MET A 1 2.66 -14.16 5.79
C MET A 1 3.17 -14.24 4.35
N GLU A 2 2.27 -14.14 3.35
CA GLU A 2 2.62 -13.99 1.92
C GLU A 2 2.82 -12.51 1.53
N ASN A 3 3.62 -12.27 0.49
CA ASN A 3 3.83 -10.92 -0.05
C ASN A 3 2.57 -10.38 -0.73
N LEU A 4 2.31 -9.07 -0.59
CA LEU A 4 1.20 -8.40 -1.27
C LEU A 4 1.73 -7.58 -2.44
N TYR A 5 1.15 -7.79 -3.62
CA TYR A 5 1.40 -6.96 -4.79
C TYR A 5 0.09 -6.47 -5.39
N ILE A 6 -0.05 -5.14 -5.47
CA ILE A 6 -1.16 -4.47 -6.17
C ILE A 6 -0.55 -3.66 -7.30
N LYS A 7 -0.90 -3.99 -8.55
CA LYS A 7 -0.48 -3.23 -9.71
C LYS A 7 -1.31 -1.94 -9.79
N GLY A 8 -0.64 -0.80 -9.74
CA GLY A 8 -1.29 0.50 -9.94
C GLY A 8 -1.90 0.62 -11.34
N GLN A 9 -2.99 1.36 -11.44
CA GLN A 9 -3.75 1.56 -12.66
C GLN A 9 -4.01 3.05 -12.90
N ARG A 10 -4.08 3.43 -14.18
CA ARG A 10 -4.48 4.77 -14.58
C ARG A 10 -5.71 4.72 -15.46
N GLY A 11 -6.79 5.38 -15.03
CA GLY A 11 -8.06 5.51 -15.75
C GLY A 11 -8.75 6.80 -15.37
N ILE A 12 -10.07 6.76 -15.10
CA ILE A 12 -10.81 7.89 -14.50
C ILE A 12 -10.27 8.16 -13.08
N TYR A 13 -9.90 7.10 -12.38
CA TYR A 13 -9.22 7.12 -11.08
C TYR A 13 -7.80 6.58 -11.24
N PHE A 14 -6.91 6.96 -10.33
CA PHE A 14 -5.52 6.48 -10.29
C PHE A 14 -5.30 5.69 -9.01
N THR A 15 -4.83 4.46 -9.14
CA THR A 15 -4.37 3.65 -8.01
C THR A 15 -2.86 3.55 -8.02
N PRO A 16 -2.19 3.72 -6.86
CA PRO A 16 -0.76 3.53 -6.78
C PRO A 16 -0.41 2.03 -6.88
N THR A 17 0.85 1.76 -7.22
CA THR A 17 1.41 0.41 -7.10
C THR A 17 1.80 0.17 -5.65
N VAL A 18 1.51 -1.02 -5.13
CA VAL A 18 1.84 -1.43 -3.76
C VAL A 18 2.64 -2.72 -3.80
N LYS A 19 3.75 -2.76 -3.07
CA LYS A 19 4.62 -3.92 -2.91
C LYS A 19 4.93 -4.07 -1.42
N LEU A 20 4.43 -5.12 -0.79
CA LEU A 20 4.71 -5.44 0.60
C LEU A 20 5.44 -6.77 0.67
N ASP A 21 6.65 -6.76 1.20
CA ASP A 21 7.54 -7.92 1.28
C ASP A 21 7.79 -8.29 2.75
N ALA A 22 7.25 -9.45 3.15
CA ALA A 22 7.37 -9.94 4.52
C ALA A 22 8.76 -10.53 4.80
N GLU A 23 9.47 -11.00 3.77
CA GLU A 23 10.79 -11.61 3.92
C GLU A 23 11.85 -10.55 4.17
N THR A 24 11.84 -9.48 3.35
CA THR A 24 12.82 -8.39 3.43
C THR A 24 12.41 -7.29 4.41
N SER A 25 11.15 -7.27 4.85
CA SER A 25 10.58 -6.20 5.69
C SER A 25 10.63 -4.81 5.02
N VAL A 26 10.68 -4.79 3.68
CA VAL A 26 10.71 -3.57 2.87
C VAL A 26 9.42 -3.46 2.06
N CYS A 27 8.64 -2.42 2.35
CA CYS A 27 7.40 -2.10 1.68
C CYS A 27 7.54 -0.83 0.85
N GLU A 28 6.72 -0.71 -0.19
CA GLU A 28 6.64 0.47 -1.03
C GLU A 28 5.20 0.71 -1.50
N ILE A 29 4.81 1.99 -1.53
CA ILE A 29 3.68 2.50 -2.28
C ILE A 29 4.16 3.59 -3.23
N SER A 30 3.85 3.49 -4.52
CA SER A 30 4.39 4.38 -5.55
C SER A 30 3.39 4.76 -6.63
N GLY A 31 3.48 6.00 -7.13
CA GLY A 31 2.60 6.54 -8.18
C GLY A 31 1.63 7.59 -7.67
N GLU A 32 0.36 7.52 -8.09
CA GLU A 32 -0.66 8.52 -7.76
C GLU A 32 -1.87 7.83 -7.11
N SER A 33 -2.47 8.47 -6.12
CA SER A 33 -3.70 8.02 -5.48
C SER A 33 -4.83 9.03 -5.67
N TYR A 34 -5.67 8.77 -6.66
CA TYR A 34 -6.83 9.61 -6.98
C TYR A 34 -8.04 8.69 -7.06
N LEU A 35 -8.71 8.52 -5.92
CA LEU A 35 -9.88 7.66 -5.73
C LEU A 35 -11.00 8.46 -5.07
N GLU A 36 -12.25 8.14 -5.38
CA GLU A 36 -13.40 8.67 -4.64
C GLU A 36 -13.67 7.86 -3.38
N ASP A 37 -13.81 6.54 -3.50
CA ASP A 37 -13.85 5.60 -2.38
C ASP A 37 -12.52 4.88 -2.26
N THR A 38 -11.85 5.06 -1.13
CA THR A 38 -10.51 4.55 -0.85
C THR A 38 -10.53 3.26 -0.04
N VAL A 39 -11.65 2.92 0.61
CA VAL A 39 -11.70 1.82 1.58
C VAL A 39 -11.32 0.50 0.91
N ASP A 40 -11.94 0.17 -0.22
CA ASP A 40 -11.68 -1.09 -0.92
C ASP A 40 -10.22 -1.24 -1.40
N PHE A 41 -9.55 -0.11 -1.69
CA PHE A 41 -8.15 -0.13 -2.13
C PHE A 41 -7.18 -0.27 -0.95
N TYR A 42 -7.39 0.46 0.14
CA TYR A 42 -6.44 0.50 1.27
C TYR A 42 -6.69 -0.59 2.32
N ASP A 43 -7.91 -1.11 2.46
CA ASP A 43 -8.24 -2.17 3.41
C ASP A 43 -7.30 -3.40 3.31
N PRO A 44 -7.03 -3.99 2.13
CA PRO A 44 -6.09 -5.11 2.04
C PRO A 44 -4.65 -4.73 2.43
N ILE A 45 -4.25 -3.48 2.22
CA ILE A 45 -2.91 -2.96 2.58
C ILE A 45 -2.80 -2.84 4.11
N ILE A 46 -3.81 -2.26 4.75
CA ILE A 46 -3.88 -2.07 6.20
C ILE A 46 -3.94 -3.43 6.91
N LYS A 47 -4.78 -4.35 6.42
CA LYS A 47 -4.86 -5.72 6.96
C LYS A 47 -3.52 -6.44 6.89
N TRP A 48 -2.79 -6.30 5.79
CA TRP A 48 -1.46 -6.86 5.66
C TRP A 48 -0.49 -6.25 6.68
N LEU A 49 -0.49 -4.93 6.86
CA LEU A 49 0.39 -4.27 7.83
C LEU A 49 0.10 -4.70 9.27
N ASN A 50 -1.18 -4.85 9.63
CA ASN A 50 -1.58 -5.32 10.95
C ASN A 50 -1.13 -6.76 11.19
N ALA A 51 -1.38 -7.67 10.25
CA ALA A 51 -0.94 -9.06 10.37
C ALA A 51 0.59 -9.18 10.40
N TYR A 52 1.32 -8.35 9.64
CA TYR A 52 2.79 -8.29 9.74
C TYR A 52 3.26 -7.86 11.13
N ALA A 53 2.62 -6.83 11.72
CA ALA A 53 2.96 -6.32 13.04
C ALA A 53 2.65 -7.33 14.17
N GLU A 54 1.66 -8.19 13.99
CA GLU A 54 1.33 -9.27 14.91
C GLU A 54 2.28 -10.48 14.78
N GLU A 55 2.67 -10.85 13.56
CA GLU A 55 3.55 -12.00 13.29
C GLU A 55 5.04 -11.71 13.50
N SER A 56 5.47 -10.46 13.33
CA SER A 56 6.89 -10.08 13.24
C SER A 56 7.25 -8.93 14.18
N TYR A 57 8.30 -9.13 14.99
CA TYR A 57 8.91 -8.08 15.82
C TYR A 57 10.04 -7.31 15.09
N LYS A 58 10.18 -7.50 13.78
CA LYS A 58 11.20 -6.82 12.97
C LYS A 58 10.75 -5.42 12.61
N SER A 59 11.69 -4.49 12.57
CA SER A 59 11.49 -3.16 11.99
C SER A 59 11.04 -3.28 10.54
N LEU A 60 9.98 -2.56 10.17
CA LEU A 60 9.50 -2.46 8.80
C LEU A 60 9.97 -1.13 8.19
N THR A 61 10.52 -1.18 6.98
CA THR A 61 10.79 0.04 6.19
C THR A 61 9.66 0.23 5.18
N PHE A 62 8.90 1.32 5.29
CA PHE A 62 7.86 1.65 4.32
C PHE A 62 8.26 2.87 3.50
N ASN A 63 8.47 2.66 2.19
CA ASN A 63 8.82 3.71 1.24
C ASN A 63 7.56 4.32 0.62
N PHE A 64 7.34 5.60 0.87
CA PHE A 64 6.25 6.36 0.25
C PHE A 64 6.82 7.15 -0.93
N LYS A 65 6.43 6.76 -2.15
CA LYS A 65 6.82 7.39 -3.42
C LYS A 65 5.58 7.85 -4.19
N LEU A 66 4.68 8.53 -3.49
CA LEU A 66 3.48 9.11 -4.08
C LEU A 66 3.82 10.49 -4.67
N THR A 67 3.46 10.71 -5.92
CA THR A 67 3.61 12.01 -6.61
C THR A 67 2.36 12.87 -6.46
N TYR A 68 1.20 12.25 -6.23
CA TYR A 68 -0.07 12.92 -5.96
C TYR A 68 -0.96 12.00 -5.11
N PHE A 69 -1.70 12.58 -4.17
CA PHE A 69 -2.80 11.92 -3.48
C PHE A 69 -3.89 12.96 -3.14
N ASN A 70 -5.16 12.60 -3.32
CA ASN A 70 -6.29 13.48 -2.99
C ASN A 70 -6.72 13.34 -1.52
N THR A 71 -7.67 14.18 -1.07
CA THR A 71 -8.18 14.18 0.31
C THR A 71 -8.81 12.85 0.73
N SER A 72 -9.44 12.11 -0.18
CA SER A 72 -9.99 10.78 0.15
C SER A 72 -8.87 9.76 0.46
N SER A 73 -7.68 9.99 -0.10
CA SER A 73 -6.51 9.11 0.01
C SER A 73 -5.55 9.45 1.16
N SER A 74 -5.76 10.56 1.86
CA SER A 74 -4.92 11.02 2.98
C SER A 74 -5.43 10.52 4.32
#